data_AF-A0A7C4NU26-F1
#
_entry.id   AF-A0A7C4NU26-F1
#
_cell.length_a   1.000
_cell.length_b   1.000
_cell.length_c   1.000
_cell.angle_alpha   90.00
_cell.angle_beta   90.00
_cell.angle_gamma   90.00
#
_symmetry.space_group_name_H-M   'P 1'
#
loop_
_entity.id
_entity.type
_entity.pdbx_description
1 polymer ?
#
loop_
_entity_poly.entity_id
_entity_poly.type
_entity_poly.pdbx_seq_one_letter_code
_entity_poly.pdbx_strand_id
1 'polypeptide(L)' 'MLEQYIPFVGEETLQELFILSKKLKDLKVLHVNSTYKGGGVAEILQ' A
#
# COMPACT_ATOMS: atom_id res chain seq x y z
N MET A 1 -1.18 9.26 -5.70
CA MET A 1 -0.23 8.19 -6.11
C MET A 1 1.03 8.31 -5.26
N LEU A 2 1.78 7.22 -5.04
CA LEU A 2 2.78 7.07 -3.96
C LEU A 2 3.80 8.23 -3.86
N GLU A 3 4.12 8.90 -4.95
CA GLU A 3 5.06 10.03 -5.03
C GLU A 3 4.63 11.23 -4.16
N GLN A 4 3.34 11.36 -3.88
CA GLN A 4 2.80 12.39 -2.97
C GLN A 4 3.32 12.23 -1.53
N TYR A 5 3.89 11.06 -1.19
CA TYR A 5 4.43 10.79 0.13
C TYR A 5 5.92 11.18 0.29
N ILE A 6 6.62 11.51 -0.80
CA ILE A 6 8.05 11.90 -0.76
C ILE A 6 8.36 12.98 0.28
N PRO A 7 7.55 14.06 0.46
CA PRO A 7 7.85 15.08 1.46
C PRO A 7 7.85 14.58 2.93
N PHE A 8 7.23 13.43 3.20
CA PHE A 8 7.10 12.88 4.56
C PHE A 8 8.07 11.75 4.85
N VAL A 9 8.44 10.95 3.84
CA VAL A 9 9.26 9.74 4.02
C VAL A 9 10.57 9.77 3.22
N GLY A 10 10.77 10.74 2.33
CA GLY A 10 11.91 10.80 1.42
C GLY A 10 11.73 9.90 0.18
N GLU A 11 12.57 10.14 -0.82
CA GLU A 11 12.50 9.41 -2.09
C GLU A 11 12.98 7.95 -1.96
N GLU A 12 13.99 7.71 -1.12
CA GLU A 12 14.60 6.40 -0.90
C GLU A 12 13.57 5.34 -0.47
N THR A 13 12.67 5.68 0.46
CA THR A 13 11.60 4.79 0.91
C THR A 13 10.70 4.34 -0.24
N LEU A 14 10.35 5.22 -1.17
CA LEU A 14 9.54 4.84 -2.32
C LEU A 14 10.33 3.93 -3.27
N GLN A 15 11.61 4.23 -3.50
CA GLN A 15 12.46 3.39 -4.34
C GLN A 15 12.58 1.96 -3.78
N GLU A 16 12.74 1.81 -2.47
CA GLU A 16 12.73 0.50 -1.80
C GLU A 16 11.41 -0.24 -1.99
N LEU A 17 10.26 0.44 -1.79
CA LEU A 17 8.94 -0.15 -2.01
C LEU A 17 8.76 -0.63 -3.46
N PHE A 18 9.24 0.13 -4.44
CA PHE A 18 9.21 -0.28 -5.85
C PHE A 18 10.13 -1.45 -6.16
N ILE A 19 11.29 -1.57 -5.50
CA ILE A 19 12.17 -2.73 -5.66
C ILE A 19 11.50 -4.00 -5.11
N LEU A 20 10.84 -3.89 -3.95
CA LEU A 20 10.12 -5.01 -3.35
C LEU A 20 8.90 -5.42 -4.18
N SER A 21 8.13 -4.45 -4.68
CA SER A 21 6.91 -4.72 -5.46
C SER A 21 7.17 -5.47 -6.77
N LYS A 22 8.34 -5.27 -7.40
CA LYS A 22 8.76 -6.01 -8.61
C LYS A 22 8.75 -7.52 -8.40
N LYS A 23 9.06 -8.00 -7.19
CA LYS A 23 9.06 -9.44 -6.86
C LYS A 23 7.65 -10.02 -6.72
N LEU A 24 6.64 -9.16 -6.57
CA LEU A 24 5.26 -9.53 -6.29
C LEU A 24 4.32 -9.28 -7.49
N LYS A 25 4.85 -8.78 -8.61
CA LYS A 25 4.08 -8.25 -9.75
C LYS A 25 3.01 -9.20 -10.29
N ASP A 26 3.26 -10.51 -10.28
CA ASP A 26 2.37 -11.51 -10.87
C ASP A 26 1.47 -12.22 -9.84
N LEU A 27 1.52 -11.78 -8.58
CA LEU A 27 0.68 -12.35 -7.52
C LEU A 27 -0.71 -11.72 -7.51
N LYS A 28 -1.72 -12.55 -7.26
CA LYS A 28 -3.09 -12.10 -6.97
C LYS A 28 -3.26 -12.01 -5.46
N VAL A 29 -3.57 -10.82 -4.96
CA VAL A 29 -3.79 -10.57 -3.53
C VAL A 29 -5.27 -10.23 -3.30
N LEU A 30 -5.92 -10.99 -2.43
CA LEU A 30 -7.31 -10.75 -1.99
C LEU A 30 -7.30 -10.37 -0.51
N HIS A 31 -7.84 -9.20 -0.19
CA HIS A 31 -8.12 -8.80 1.19
C HIS A 31 -9.57 -9.16 1.52
N VAL A 32 -9.79 -9.84 2.65
CA VAL A 32 -11.12 -10.18 3.17
C VAL A 32 -11.25 -9.57 4.57
N ASN A 33 -12.35 -8.86 4.82
CA ASN A 33 -12.64 -8.26 6.11
C ASN A 33 -14.10 -8.52 6.53
N SER A 34 -14.48 -8.06 7.73
CA SER A 34 -15.83 -8.25 8.29
C SER A 34 -16.80 -7.10 8.01
N THR A 35 -16.29 -5.94 7.60
CA THR A 35 -17.11 -4.75 7.28
C THR A 35 -16.36 -3.79 6.36
N TYR A 36 -17.06 -3.25 5.37
CA TYR A 36 -16.55 -2.17 4.50
C TYR A 36 -16.86 -0.77 5.05
N LYS A 37 -17.55 -0.68 6.20
CA LYS A 37 -17.91 0.57 6.90
C LYS A 37 -17.31 0.60 8.30
N GLY A 38 -17.00 1.80 8.77
CA GLY A 38 -16.40 2.05 10.09
C GLY A 38 -14.92 2.44 9.98
N GLY A 39 -14.22 2.41 11.12
CA GLY A 39 -12.80 2.77 11.22
C GLY A 39 -11.83 1.59 11.23
N GLY A 40 -10.53 1.88 11.27
CA GLY A 40 -9.49 0.87 11.46
C GLY A 40 -9.25 0.04 10.19
N VAL A 41 -9.60 -1.27 10.21
CA VAL A 41 -9.35 -2.16 9.05
C VAL A 41 -10.13 -1.71 7.81
N ALA A 42 -11.34 -1.17 7.99
CA ALA A 42 -12.15 -0.66 6.89
C ALA A 42 -11.54 0.60 6.24
N GLU A 43 -10.86 1.46 7.01
CA GLU A 43 -10.18 2.66 6.49
C GLU A 43 -8.87 2.32 5.78
N ILE A 44 -8.14 1.30 6.26
CA ILE A 44 -6.88 0.86 5.64
C ILE A 44 -7.12 0.25 4.25
N LEU A 45 -8.25 -0.43 4.06
CA LEU A 45 -8.59 -1.14 2.82
C LEU A 45 -9.50 -0.33 1.87
N GLN A 46 -9.80 0.93 2.20
CA GLN A 46 -10.70 1.79 1.42
C GLN A 46 -10.04 2.42 0.19
#